data_AF-A0A3E2DFG0-F1
#
_entry.id   AF-A0A3E2DFG0-F1
#
_cell.length_a   1.000
_cell.length_b   1.000
_cell.length_c   1.000
_cell.angle_alpha   90.00
_cell.angle_beta   90.00
_cell.angle_gamma   90.00
#
_symmetry.space_group_name_H-M   'P 1'
#
loop_
_entity.id
_entity.type
_entity.pdbx_description
1 polymer ?
#
loop_
_entity_poly.entity_id
_entity_poly.type
_entity_poly.pdbx_seq_one_letter_code
_entity_poly.pdbx_strand_id
1 'polypeptide(L)'
;MNLWTRDDDGVRRLFGIPVGAPWGSGSRIALRGFEPENPHLLVPRAVGIGWDLNLGAVAVRLGLIRPDDSLPDLNEYVPETLRRGLVAAPWIGAGVASSMTLGFVKADRVATSWSLGGKPNHYMSGVAAALTTTGITTAAALYPRWVGKEDGADIAATAQALGILTVIGMANRAARKEIRRPGSRQPLAVTGAVLAPVVIGGVLIGTVKVALDGVAQSLAHGGKAGQSGERGRNIGFHS
;
A
#
# COMPACT_ATOMS: atom_id res chain seq x y z
N MET A 1 -31.07 18.73 15.18
CA MET A 1 -30.16 18.33 14.09
C MET A 1 -29.78 16.88 14.32
N ASN A 2 -30.04 15.98 13.36
CA ASN A 2 -29.69 14.57 13.52
C ASN A 2 -28.19 14.40 13.26
N LEU A 3 -27.41 14.15 14.32
CA LEU A 3 -25.94 14.12 14.27
C LEU A 3 -25.41 12.90 13.51
N TRP A 4 -26.23 11.85 13.43
CA TRP A 4 -25.92 10.59 12.80
C TRP A 4 -26.81 10.38 11.58
N THR A 5 -26.19 10.08 10.46
CA THR A 5 -26.88 9.68 9.23
C THR A 5 -26.27 8.38 8.74
N ARG A 6 -27.08 7.58 8.05
CA ARG A 6 -26.64 6.36 7.38
C ARG A 6 -26.98 6.53 5.90
N ASP A 7 -26.01 6.30 5.03
CA ASP A 7 -26.29 6.32 3.58
C ASP A 7 -26.85 4.99 3.09
N ASP A 8 -27.25 4.97 1.82
CA ASP A 8 -27.84 3.81 1.13
C ASP A 8 -26.85 2.62 1.08
N ASP A 9 -25.55 2.90 1.17
CA ASP A 9 -24.47 1.91 1.23
C ASP A 9 -24.22 1.39 2.67
N GLY A 10 -25.02 1.83 3.65
CA GLY A 10 -24.98 1.39 5.03
C GLY A 10 -23.87 2.01 5.88
N VAL A 11 -23.11 2.99 5.35
CA VAL A 11 -22.00 3.67 6.02
C VAL A 11 -22.56 4.70 7.02
N ARG A 12 -22.06 4.65 8.25
CA ARG A 12 -22.42 5.62 9.29
C ARG A 12 -21.64 6.93 9.08
N ARG A 13 -22.32 8.06 9.23
CA ARG A 13 -21.72 9.39 9.10
C ARG A 13 -21.98 10.23 10.35
N LEU A 14 -20.95 10.94 10.80
CA LEU A 14 -21.00 11.94 11.86
C LEU A 14 -20.70 13.30 11.24
N PHE A 15 -21.64 14.24 11.27
CA PHE A 15 -21.54 15.53 10.54
C PHE A 15 -21.22 15.39 9.05
N GLY A 16 -21.75 14.35 8.39
CA GLY A 16 -21.48 14.05 6.97
C GLY A 16 -20.10 13.41 6.72
N ILE A 17 -19.28 13.24 7.75
CA ILE A 17 -17.98 12.56 7.67
C ILE A 17 -18.18 11.06 7.90
N PRO A 18 -17.66 10.18 7.01
CA PRO A 18 -17.80 8.75 7.19
C PRO A 18 -17.07 8.25 8.43
N VAL A 19 -17.69 7.30 9.13
CA VAL A 19 -17.12 6.59 10.28
C VAL A 19 -16.99 5.11 9.90
N GLY A 20 -15.76 4.71 9.59
CA GLY A 20 -15.37 3.33 9.35
C GLY A 20 -15.39 2.52 10.64
N ALA A 21 -15.90 1.29 10.57
CA ALA A 21 -16.03 0.41 11.71
C ALA A 21 -14.79 -0.49 11.82
N PRO A 22 -14.10 -0.57 12.98
CA PRO A 22 -12.89 -1.38 13.14
C PRO A 22 -13.14 -2.89 13.10
N TRP A 23 -14.39 -3.33 12.91
CA TRP A 23 -14.84 -4.72 12.98
C TRP A 23 -14.90 -5.42 11.61
N GLY A 24 -14.34 -4.83 10.55
CA GLY A 24 -14.27 -5.43 9.21
C GLY A 24 -13.18 -6.50 9.09
N SER A 25 -13.29 -7.41 8.11
CA SER A 25 -12.18 -8.33 7.79
C SER A 25 -10.96 -7.54 7.32
N GLY A 26 -9.76 -7.86 7.85
CA GLY A 26 -8.52 -7.12 7.54
C GLY A 26 -8.21 -7.03 6.05
N SER A 27 -8.67 -7.99 5.27
CA SER A 27 -8.57 -8.09 3.82
C SER A 27 -9.41 -7.03 3.08
N ARG A 28 -10.68 -6.86 3.44
CA ARG A 28 -11.53 -5.76 2.93
C ARG A 28 -10.96 -4.38 3.30
N ILE A 29 -10.38 -4.26 4.49
CA ILE A 29 -9.72 -3.02 4.92
C ILE A 29 -8.51 -2.71 4.03
N ALA A 30 -7.73 -3.72 3.65
CA ALA A 30 -6.54 -3.54 2.82
C ALA A 30 -6.88 -3.18 1.36
N LEU A 31 -7.93 -3.79 0.80
CA LEU A 31 -8.33 -3.58 -0.60
C LEU A 31 -9.09 -2.28 -0.84
N ARG A 32 -9.75 -1.71 0.17
CA ARG A 32 -10.61 -0.52 0.02
C ARG A 32 -9.92 0.70 -0.60
N GLY A 33 -8.60 0.83 -0.44
CA GLY A 33 -7.81 1.90 -1.03
C GLY A 33 -7.53 1.73 -2.54
N PHE A 34 -7.91 0.60 -3.13
CA PHE A 34 -7.66 0.26 -4.53
C PHE A 34 -8.82 -0.55 -5.11
N GLU A 35 -9.85 0.16 -5.58
CA GLU A 35 -11.03 -0.39 -6.24
C GLU A 35 -11.14 0.27 -7.63
N PRO A 36 -10.47 -0.25 -8.68
CA PRO A 36 -10.51 0.32 -10.03
C PRO A 36 -11.91 0.47 -10.63
N GLU A 37 -12.81 -0.44 -10.28
CA GLU A 37 -14.22 -0.49 -10.70
C GLU A 37 -15.05 0.64 -10.07
N ASN A 38 -14.62 1.17 -8.93
CA ASN A 38 -15.30 2.25 -8.22
C ASN A 38 -14.79 3.61 -8.74
N PRO A 39 -15.61 4.41 -9.46
CA PRO A 39 -15.15 5.64 -10.10
C PRO A 39 -14.89 6.80 -9.11
N HIS A 40 -15.27 6.64 -7.84
CA HIS A 40 -15.11 7.67 -6.81
C HIS A 40 -13.66 7.76 -6.34
N LEU A 41 -13.08 8.98 -6.45
CA LEU A 41 -11.71 9.24 -5.97
C LEU A 41 -11.58 9.19 -4.46
N LEU A 42 -12.65 9.55 -3.73
CA LEU A 42 -12.67 9.52 -2.28
C LEU A 42 -13.65 8.44 -1.84
N VAL A 43 -13.13 7.48 -1.07
CA VAL A 43 -13.92 6.40 -0.48
C VAL A 43 -13.91 6.54 1.04
N PRO A 44 -14.99 6.19 1.75
CA PRO A 44 -15.01 6.18 3.20
C PRO A 44 -13.85 5.35 3.78
N ARG A 45 -13.18 5.87 4.81
CA ARG A 45 -12.11 5.13 5.49
C ARG A 45 -12.62 3.77 5.96
N ALA A 46 -11.78 2.75 5.76
CA ALA A 46 -12.05 1.41 6.29
C ALA A 46 -12.03 1.40 7.83
N VAL A 47 -11.08 2.12 8.44
CA VAL A 47 -10.95 2.27 9.88
C VAL A 47 -10.82 3.76 10.23
N GLY A 48 -11.61 4.22 11.20
CA GLY A 48 -11.57 5.59 11.69
C GLY A 48 -12.49 6.55 10.93
N ILE A 49 -12.19 7.85 11.01
CA ILE A 49 -13.08 8.92 10.55
C ILE A 49 -12.49 9.57 9.28
N GLY A 50 -13.31 9.73 8.25
CA GLY A 50 -12.97 10.49 7.05
C GLY A 50 -12.90 9.66 5.79
N TRP A 51 -12.06 10.11 4.86
CA TRP A 51 -11.93 9.58 3.51
C TRP A 51 -10.51 9.07 3.25
N ASP A 52 -10.42 8.01 2.45
CA ASP A 52 -9.22 7.53 1.80
C ASP A 52 -9.27 7.86 0.30
N LEU A 53 -8.10 7.98 -0.31
CA LEU A 53 -7.97 8.14 -1.76
C LEU A 53 -8.05 6.74 -2.41
N ASN A 54 -9.01 6.54 -3.30
CA ASN A 54 -9.06 5.35 -4.14
C ASN A 54 -7.99 5.45 -5.24
N LEU A 55 -6.87 4.77 -5.04
CA LEU A 55 -5.75 4.77 -5.97
C LEU A 55 -6.08 4.02 -7.27
N GLY A 56 -7.05 3.10 -7.25
CA GLY A 56 -7.56 2.42 -8.44
C GLY A 56 -8.27 3.43 -9.36
N ALA A 57 -9.21 4.20 -8.82
CA ALA A 57 -9.91 5.26 -9.56
C ALA A 57 -8.95 6.32 -10.13
N VAL A 58 -7.92 6.71 -9.37
CA VAL A 58 -6.87 7.62 -9.85
C VAL A 58 -6.14 6.99 -11.04
N ALA A 59 -5.70 5.74 -10.92
CA ALA A 59 -4.97 5.03 -11.97
C ALA A 59 -5.80 4.88 -13.26
N VAL A 60 -7.09 4.57 -13.14
CA VAL A 60 -8.04 4.50 -14.26
C VAL A 60 -8.16 5.86 -14.94
N ARG A 61 -8.35 6.96 -14.18
CA ARG A 61 -8.43 8.31 -14.76
C ARG A 61 -7.15 8.76 -15.45
N LEU A 62 -6.00 8.24 -15.01
CA LEU A 62 -4.70 8.47 -15.65
C LEU A 62 -4.42 7.52 -16.83
N GLY A 63 -5.34 6.60 -17.15
CA GLY A 63 -5.17 5.62 -18.23
C GLY A 63 -4.10 4.56 -17.95
N LEU A 64 -3.75 4.34 -16.69
CA LEU A 64 -2.69 3.40 -16.30
C LEU A 64 -3.17 1.94 -16.22
N ILE A 65 -4.44 1.75 -15.87
CA ILE A 65 -5.17 0.47 -15.75
C ILE A 65 -6.61 0.67 -16.21
N ARG A 66 -7.36 -0.42 -16.42
CA ARG A 66 -8.78 -0.39 -16.76
C ARG A 66 -9.67 -0.62 -15.52
N PRO A 67 -10.96 -0.24 -15.57
CA PRO A 67 -11.88 -0.46 -14.46
C PRO A 67 -12.11 -1.94 -14.10
N ASP A 68 -11.89 -2.86 -15.04
CA ASP A 68 -12.01 -4.31 -14.87
C ASP A 68 -10.71 -4.98 -14.35
N ASP A 69 -9.63 -4.22 -14.17
CA ASP A 69 -8.34 -4.76 -13.71
C ASP A 69 -8.27 -4.85 -12.17
N SER A 70 -9.17 -5.64 -11.57
CA SER A 70 -9.22 -5.83 -10.12
C SER A 70 -8.06 -6.70 -9.61
N LEU A 71 -7.50 -6.36 -8.44
CA LEU A 71 -6.42 -7.15 -7.83
C LEU A 71 -6.84 -8.58 -7.43
N PRO A 72 -8.03 -8.80 -6.85
CA PRO A 72 -8.49 -10.15 -6.54
C PRO A 72 -8.56 -11.05 -7.78
N ASP A 73 -9.10 -10.56 -8.90
CA ASP A 73 -9.25 -11.35 -10.13
C ASP A 73 -7.89 -11.65 -10.79
N LEU A 74 -6.96 -10.69 -10.71
CA LEU A 74 -5.62 -10.83 -11.29
C LEU A 74 -4.64 -11.60 -10.39
N ASN A 75 -5.02 -11.89 -9.14
CA ASN A 75 -4.13 -12.48 -8.14
C ASN A 75 -3.51 -13.80 -8.64
N GLU A 76 -4.30 -14.69 -9.25
CA GLU A 76 -3.82 -15.99 -9.72
C GLU A 76 -2.73 -15.89 -10.80
N TYR A 77 -2.66 -14.78 -11.54
CA TYR A 77 -1.70 -14.54 -12.61
C TYR A 77 -0.42 -13.84 -12.15
N VAL A 78 -0.32 -13.46 -10.86
CA VAL A 78 0.89 -12.83 -10.32
C VAL A 78 2.03 -13.84 -10.25
N PRO A 79 3.17 -13.60 -10.95
CA PRO A 79 4.29 -14.55 -10.96
C PRO A 79 4.92 -14.76 -9.59
N GLU A 80 5.35 -15.99 -9.29
CA GLU A 80 5.95 -16.36 -7.99
C GLU A 80 7.21 -15.54 -7.65
N THR A 81 7.98 -15.11 -8.66
CA THR A 81 9.13 -14.22 -8.44
C THR A 81 8.70 -12.86 -7.90
N LEU A 82 7.60 -12.29 -8.41
CA LEU A 82 7.05 -11.04 -7.89
C LEU A 82 6.48 -11.25 -6.48
N ARG A 83 5.78 -12.36 -6.23
CA ARG A 83 5.27 -12.72 -4.89
C ARG A 83 6.38 -12.77 -3.84
N ARG A 84 7.47 -13.48 -4.13
CA ARG A 84 8.64 -13.54 -3.23
C ARG A 84 9.25 -12.15 -2.98
N GLY A 85 9.32 -11.31 -4.02
CA GLY A 85 9.76 -9.93 -3.91
C GLY A 85 8.86 -9.10 -2.98
N LEU A 86 7.53 -9.19 -3.15
CA LEU A 86 6.54 -8.50 -2.32
C LEU A 86 6.60 -8.96 -0.87
N VAL A 87 6.81 -10.26 -0.61
CA VAL A 87 6.99 -10.79 0.75
C VAL A 87 8.26 -10.27 1.42
N ALA A 88 9.35 -10.10 0.66
CA ALA A 88 10.63 -9.61 1.18
C ALA A 88 10.67 -8.09 1.37
N ALA A 89 9.98 -7.33 0.51
CA ALA A 89 10.13 -5.87 0.42
C ALA A 89 9.85 -5.11 1.73
N PRO A 90 8.77 -5.40 2.51
CA PRO A 90 8.54 -4.74 3.79
C PRO A 90 9.66 -4.99 4.81
N TRP A 91 10.27 -6.18 4.81
CA TRP A 91 11.39 -6.51 5.70
C TRP A 91 12.65 -5.75 5.34
N ILE A 92 12.95 -5.63 4.04
CA ILE A 92 14.06 -4.81 3.55
C ILE A 92 13.83 -3.35 3.94
N GLY A 93 12.64 -2.82 3.68
CA GLY A 93 12.26 -1.45 4.05
C GLY A 93 12.36 -1.20 5.56
N ALA A 94 11.88 -2.13 6.38
CA ALA A 94 11.98 -2.05 7.84
C ALA A 94 13.43 -2.09 8.32
N GLY A 95 14.27 -2.96 7.75
CA GLY A 95 15.70 -3.02 8.07
C GLY A 95 16.43 -1.72 7.72
N VAL A 96 16.16 -1.16 6.54
CA VAL A 96 16.70 0.15 6.12
C VAL A 96 16.24 1.25 7.08
N ALA A 97 14.94 1.37 7.33
CA ALA A 97 14.37 2.39 8.20
C ALA A 97 14.84 2.26 9.65
N SER A 98 15.07 1.04 10.16
CA SER A 98 15.60 0.79 11.50
C SER A 98 17.09 1.09 11.61
N SER A 99 17.91 0.75 10.61
CA SER A 99 19.33 1.12 10.60
C SER A 99 19.52 2.65 10.66
N MET A 100 18.54 3.37 10.10
CA MET A 100 17.99 4.66 10.51
C MET A 100 18.40 5.22 11.88
N THR A 101 18.24 4.42 12.91
CA THR A 101 18.22 4.89 14.30
C THR A 101 19.50 4.61 15.07
N LEU A 102 20.50 3.95 14.45
CA LEU A 102 21.78 3.68 15.10
C LEU A 102 22.50 4.96 15.60
N GLY A 103 22.27 6.10 14.95
CA GLY A 103 22.78 7.40 15.41
C GLY A 103 21.94 8.07 16.48
N PHE A 104 20.70 7.62 16.69
CA PHE A 104 19.77 8.22 17.65
C PHE A 104 20.19 7.92 19.08
N VAL A 105 20.66 6.71 19.37
CA VAL A 105 21.01 6.28 20.73
C VAL A 105 22.07 7.14 21.41
N LYS A 106 22.89 7.86 20.64
CA LYS A 106 23.92 8.79 21.14
C LYS A 106 23.42 10.23 21.30
N ALA A 107 22.22 10.53 20.83
CA ALA A 107 21.64 11.87 20.91
C ALA A 107 20.78 12.01 22.16
N ASP A 108 20.95 13.13 22.87
CA ASP A 108 20.16 13.44 24.08
C ASP A 108 18.67 13.55 23.77
N ARG A 109 18.34 14.11 22.59
CA ARG A 109 16.99 14.28 22.09
C ARG A 109 16.91 14.08 20.59
N VAL A 110 15.82 13.50 20.13
CA VAL A 110 15.52 13.21 18.73
C VAL A 110 14.12 13.69 18.43
N ALA A 111 13.97 14.52 17.40
CA ALA A 111 12.67 14.97 16.93
C ALA A 111 11.87 13.79 16.34
N THR A 112 10.69 13.51 16.89
CA THR A 112 9.83 12.39 16.48
C THR A 112 8.49 12.84 15.90
N SER A 113 8.16 14.13 16.03
CA SER A 113 7.01 14.73 15.35
C SER A 113 7.35 16.09 14.77
N TRP A 114 6.63 16.44 13.70
CA TRP A 114 6.87 17.59 12.86
C TRP A 114 5.55 18.27 12.53
N SER A 115 5.54 19.60 12.60
CA SER A 115 4.46 20.42 12.04
C SER A 115 4.48 20.38 10.51
N LEU A 116 3.37 20.80 9.88
CA LEU A 116 3.26 20.94 8.42
C LEU A 116 4.34 21.88 7.82
N GLY A 117 4.77 22.89 8.59
CA GLY A 117 5.87 23.79 8.19
C GLY A 117 7.26 23.19 8.35
N GLY A 118 7.36 21.90 8.69
CA GLY A 118 8.62 21.20 8.93
C GLY A 118 9.34 21.65 10.19
N LYS A 119 8.69 22.30 11.15
CA LYS A 119 9.30 22.55 12.48
C LYS A 119 9.11 21.32 13.37
N PRO A 120 10.13 20.88 14.11
CA PRO A 120 9.97 19.84 15.11
C PRO A 120 9.09 20.35 16.25
N ASN A 121 8.15 19.53 16.72
CA ASN A 121 7.21 19.90 17.80
C ASN A 121 7.13 18.85 18.93
N HIS A 122 7.71 17.67 18.75
CA HIS A 122 7.85 16.66 19.80
C HIS A 122 9.21 15.98 19.71
N TYR A 123 9.76 15.65 20.88
CA TYR A 123 11.08 15.06 21.05
C TYR A 123 11.02 13.88 22.00
N MET A 124 11.86 12.89 21.75
CA MET A 124 12.10 11.74 22.63
C MET A 124 13.58 11.61 22.92
N SER A 125 13.96 10.85 23.96
CA SER A 125 15.35 10.44 24.13
C SER A 125 15.81 9.56 22.97
N GLY A 126 17.10 9.56 22.69
CA GLY A 126 17.69 8.79 21.59
C GLY A 126 17.33 7.30 21.60
N VAL A 127 17.39 6.67 22.77
CA VAL A 127 17.05 5.25 22.96
C VAL A 127 15.55 5.02 22.76
N ALA A 128 14.70 5.86 23.34
CA ALA A 128 13.24 5.72 23.19
C ALA A 128 12.83 5.89 21.71
N ALA A 129 13.36 6.88 21.00
CA ALA A 129 13.11 7.08 19.58
C ALA A 129 13.55 5.87 18.74
N ALA A 130 14.71 5.27 19.05
CA ALA A 130 15.20 4.08 18.36
C ALA A 130 14.31 2.85 18.58
N LEU A 131 13.86 2.61 19.82
CA LEU A 131 12.96 1.51 20.17
C LEU A 131 11.59 1.68 19.53
N THR A 132 10.99 2.87 19.64
CA THR A 132 9.69 3.17 19.02
C THR A 132 9.74 2.98 17.50
N THR A 133 10.78 3.50 16.85
CA THR A 133 10.95 3.33 15.41
C THR A 133 11.06 1.86 15.03
N THR A 134 11.95 1.11 15.68
CA THR A 134 12.16 -0.32 15.41
C THR A 134 10.87 -1.12 15.63
N GLY A 135 10.11 -0.80 16.68
CA GLY A 135 8.82 -1.43 16.96
C GLY A 135 7.79 -1.16 15.87
N ILE A 136 7.64 0.10 15.44
CA ILE A 136 6.67 0.49 14.40
C ILE A 136 7.07 -0.09 13.03
N THR A 137 8.34 -0.05 12.65
CA THR A 137 8.79 -0.62 11.36
C THR A 137 8.62 -2.14 11.32
N THR A 138 8.83 -2.82 12.46
CA THR A 138 8.57 -4.27 12.57
C THR A 138 7.08 -4.56 12.46
N ALA A 139 6.23 -3.80 13.15
CA ALA A 139 4.78 -3.93 13.03
C ALA A 139 4.29 -3.70 11.59
N ALA A 140 4.83 -2.69 10.91
CA ALA A 140 4.53 -2.43 9.49
C ALA A 140 4.98 -3.59 8.59
N ALA A 141 6.14 -4.21 8.83
CA ALA A 141 6.60 -5.36 8.05
C ALA A 141 5.79 -6.64 8.33
N LEU A 142 5.21 -6.78 9.53
CA LEU A 142 4.33 -7.90 9.88
C LEU A 142 2.90 -7.72 9.36
N TYR A 143 2.47 -6.47 9.14
CA TYR A 143 1.10 -6.14 8.73
C TYR A 143 0.57 -6.97 7.55
N PRO A 144 1.30 -7.17 6.43
CA PRO A 144 0.79 -7.98 5.32
C PRO A 144 0.54 -9.45 5.67
N ARG A 145 1.23 -10.00 6.68
CA ARG A 145 1.02 -11.37 7.14
C ARG A 145 -0.17 -11.53 8.09
N TRP A 146 -0.60 -10.43 8.71
CA TRP A 146 -1.75 -10.38 9.61
C TRP A 146 -3.05 -10.11 8.87
N VAL A 147 -2.98 -9.43 7.73
CA VAL A 147 -4.11 -9.28 6.82
C VAL A 147 -4.49 -10.67 6.29
N GLY A 148 -5.80 -10.97 6.30
CA GLY A 148 -6.33 -12.29 5.95
C GLY A 148 -5.95 -12.75 4.54
N LYS A 149 -6.06 -14.06 4.29
CA LYS A 149 -5.64 -14.73 3.03
C LYS A 149 -6.60 -14.53 1.85
N GLU A 150 -7.42 -13.47 1.84
CA GLU A 150 -8.25 -13.18 0.65
C GLU A 150 -7.37 -12.77 -0.53
N ASP A 151 -7.78 -13.14 -1.74
CA ASP A 151 -6.99 -12.95 -2.96
C ASP A 151 -6.62 -11.47 -3.18
N GLY A 152 -5.32 -11.20 -3.26
CA GLY A 152 -4.76 -9.87 -3.50
C GLY A 152 -4.71 -8.93 -2.28
N ALA A 153 -5.31 -9.31 -1.13
CA ALA A 153 -5.29 -8.49 0.07
C ALA A 153 -3.87 -8.36 0.68
N ASP A 154 -3.04 -9.39 0.54
CA ASP A 154 -1.64 -9.41 0.93
C ASP A 154 -0.80 -8.43 0.09
N ILE A 155 -1.09 -8.31 -1.21
CA ILE A 155 -0.45 -7.36 -2.12
C ILE A 155 -0.82 -5.93 -1.73
N ALA A 156 -2.11 -5.67 -1.49
CA ALA A 156 -2.60 -4.36 -1.05
C ALA A 156 -1.98 -3.96 0.31
N ALA A 157 -1.95 -4.88 1.27
CA ALA A 157 -1.33 -4.66 2.56
C ALA A 157 0.20 -4.43 2.45
N THR A 158 0.87 -5.14 1.55
CA THR A 158 2.30 -4.95 1.25
C THR A 158 2.56 -3.54 0.72
N ALA A 159 1.76 -3.07 -0.23
CA ALA A 159 1.87 -1.72 -0.77
C ALA A 159 1.69 -0.65 0.33
N GLN A 160 0.69 -0.81 1.20
CA GLN A 160 0.46 0.05 2.36
C GLN A 160 1.63 0.04 3.34
N ALA A 161 2.18 -1.14 3.66
CA ALA A 161 3.35 -1.28 4.51
C ALA A 161 4.56 -0.51 3.94
N LEU A 162 4.81 -0.61 2.64
CA LEU A 162 5.87 0.15 1.97
C LEU A 162 5.63 1.67 1.99
N GLY A 163 4.36 2.10 1.85
CA GLY A 163 3.97 3.50 2.05
C GLY A 163 4.30 4.00 3.45
N ILE A 164 3.91 3.25 4.49
CA ILE A 164 4.20 3.56 5.90
C ILE A 164 5.72 3.62 6.13
N LEU A 165 6.47 2.64 5.65
CA LEU A 165 7.94 2.59 5.78
C LEU A 165 8.62 3.77 5.07
N THR A 166 8.04 4.26 3.98
CA THR A 166 8.51 5.47 3.29
C THR A 166 8.34 6.71 4.17
N VAL A 167 7.19 6.86 4.84
CA VAL A 167 6.95 7.95 5.81
C VAL A 167 7.98 7.89 6.94
N ILE A 168 8.16 6.72 7.54
CA ILE A 168 9.11 6.52 8.65
C ILE A 168 10.54 6.81 8.19
N GLY A 169 10.96 6.32 7.02
CA GLY A 169 12.28 6.58 6.46
C GLY A 169 12.56 8.08 6.26
N MET A 170 11.57 8.83 5.75
CA MET A 170 11.70 10.28 5.59
C MET A 170 11.72 11.01 6.94
N ALA A 171 10.91 10.60 7.90
CA ALA A 171 10.93 11.14 9.25
C ALA A 171 12.28 10.89 9.95
N ASN A 172 12.83 9.68 9.84
CA ASN A 172 14.15 9.34 10.39
C ASN A 172 15.27 10.14 9.73
N ARG A 173 15.18 10.35 8.42
CA ARG A 173 16.13 11.20 7.68
C ARG A 173 16.04 12.66 8.15
N ALA A 174 14.85 13.19 8.38
CA ALA A 174 14.65 14.52 8.94
C ALA A 174 15.21 14.63 10.37
N ALA A 175 14.95 13.64 11.22
CA ALA A 175 15.48 13.56 12.58
C ALA A 175 17.01 13.53 12.60
N ARG A 176 17.66 12.74 11.73
CA ARG A 176 19.13 12.75 11.59
C ARG A 176 19.69 14.12 11.21
N LYS A 177 18.98 14.88 10.37
CA LYS A 177 19.39 16.24 10.00
C LYS A 177 19.18 17.23 11.15
N GLU A 178 18.10 17.07 11.91
CA GLU A 178 17.79 17.88 13.08
C GLU A 178 18.83 17.69 14.19
N ILE A 179 19.25 16.46 14.48
CA ILE A 179 20.35 16.17 15.43
C ILE A 179 21.62 16.94 15.06
N ARG A 180 21.93 17.05 13.75
CA ARG A 180 23.11 17.77 13.25
C ARG A 180 22.92 19.29 13.21
N ARG A 181 21.68 19.76 13.15
CA ARG A 181 21.29 21.18 13.06
C ARG A 181 20.03 21.43 13.88
N PRO A 182 20.15 21.52 15.22
CA PRO A 182 19.01 21.60 16.12
C PRO A 182 18.12 22.80 15.80
N GLY A 183 16.80 22.62 15.87
CA GLY A 183 15.81 23.69 15.63
C GLY A 183 15.63 24.11 14.16
N SER A 184 16.34 23.50 13.21
CA SER A 184 16.15 23.76 11.79
C SER A 184 14.84 23.18 11.26
N ARG A 185 14.21 23.88 10.31
CA ARG A 185 13.02 23.36 9.61
C ARG A 185 13.44 22.22 8.68
N GLN A 186 12.77 21.07 8.76
CA GLN A 186 12.95 19.92 7.88
C GLN A 186 11.66 19.67 7.08
N PRO A 187 11.49 20.28 5.89
CA PRO A 187 10.35 19.99 5.02
C PRO A 187 10.30 18.51 4.61
N LEU A 188 11.46 17.84 4.62
CA LEU A 188 11.57 16.40 4.36
C LEU A 188 10.71 15.53 5.28
N ALA A 189 10.42 15.99 6.50
CA ALA A 189 9.58 15.23 7.43
C ALA A 189 8.14 15.08 6.93
N VAL A 190 7.66 16.00 6.10
CA VAL A 190 6.30 15.98 5.54
C VAL A 190 6.27 15.33 4.16
N THR A 191 7.40 15.29 3.45
CA THR A 191 7.53 14.67 2.12
C THR A 191 7.16 13.19 2.14
N GLY A 192 7.43 12.48 3.23
CA GLY A 192 7.03 11.07 3.37
C GLY A 192 5.53 10.84 3.19
N ALA A 193 4.68 11.71 3.75
CA ALA A 193 3.22 11.61 3.63
C ALA A 193 2.74 11.83 2.18
N VAL A 194 3.45 12.67 1.41
CA VAL A 194 3.16 12.92 -0.01
C VAL A 194 3.65 11.77 -0.90
N LEU A 195 4.78 11.16 -0.56
CA LEU A 195 5.35 10.04 -1.31
C LEU A 195 4.63 8.72 -1.06
N ALA A 196 4.06 8.51 0.13
CA ALA A 196 3.36 7.29 0.49
C ALA A 196 2.30 6.85 -0.55
N PRO A 197 1.33 7.69 -0.97
CA PRO A 197 0.35 7.29 -1.99
C PRO A 197 0.98 6.97 -3.35
N VAL A 198 2.11 7.61 -3.71
CA VAL A 198 2.84 7.30 -4.95
C VAL A 198 3.47 5.90 -4.86
N VAL A 199 4.09 5.57 -3.73
CA VAL A 199 4.67 4.23 -3.50
C VAL A 199 3.58 3.16 -3.50
N ILE A 200 2.48 3.41 -2.78
CA ILE A 200 1.34 2.48 -2.72
C ILE A 200 0.79 2.26 -4.13
N GLY A 201 0.44 3.34 -4.84
CA GLY A 201 -0.11 3.26 -6.20
C GLY A 201 0.85 2.59 -7.18
N GLY A 202 2.14 2.91 -7.12
CA GLY A 202 3.16 2.31 -7.98
C GLY A 202 3.27 0.79 -7.81
N VAL A 203 3.26 0.30 -6.56
CA VAL A 203 3.29 -1.15 -6.28
C VAL A 203 2.04 -1.85 -6.81
N LEU A 204 0.86 -1.27 -6.58
CA LEU A 204 -0.42 -1.87 -6.99
C LEU A 204 -0.56 -1.90 -8.52
N ILE A 205 -0.35 -0.75 -9.17
CA ILE A 205 -0.41 -0.61 -10.63
C ILE A 205 0.66 -1.49 -11.31
N GLY A 206 1.88 -1.52 -10.75
CA GLY A 206 2.96 -2.37 -11.24
C GLY A 206 2.59 -3.85 -11.17
N THR A 207 1.98 -4.28 -10.07
CA THR A 207 1.54 -5.67 -9.89
C THR A 207 0.43 -6.03 -10.87
N VAL A 208 -0.57 -5.16 -11.05
CA VAL A 208 -1.64 -5.33 -12.05
C VAL A 208 -1.07 -5.50 -13.45
N LYS A 209 -0.15 -4.63 -13.87
CA LYS A 209 0.48 -4.72 -15.20
C LYS A 209 1.22 -6.04 -15.42
N VAL A 210 2.00 -6.49 -14.42
CA VAL A 210 2.72 -7.77 -14.51
C VAL A 210 1.76 -8.96 -14.55
N ALA A 211 0.65 -8.92 -13.80
CA ALA A 211 -0.37 -9.97 -13.84
C ALA A 211 -1.07 -10.04 -15.21
N LEU A 212 -1.39 -8.89 -15.83
CA LEU A 212 -1.97 -8.82 -17.18
C LEU A 212 -1.04 -9.41 -18.25
N ASP A 213 0.28 -9.18 -18.14
CA ASP A 213 1.25 -9.82 -19.02
C ASP A 213 1.21 -11.36 -18.87
N GLY A 214 1.00 -11.86 -17.65
CA GLY A 214 0.78 -13.28 -17.36
C GLY A 214 -0.49 -13.85 -18.00
N VAL A 215 -1.60 -13.11 -17.96
CA VAL A 215 -2.85 -13.46 -18.65
C VAL A 215 -2.64 -13.54 -20.16
N ALA A 216 -1.94 -12.56 -20.76
CA ALA A 216 -1.66 -12.57 -22.19
C ALA A 216 -0.83 -13.79 -22.61
N GLN A 217 0.14 -14.19 -21.79
CA GLN A 217 0.95 -15.39 -22.04
C GLN A 217 0.12 -16.68 -21.93
N SER A 218 -0.75 -16.81 -20.93
CA SER A 218 -1.58 -18.00 -20.76
C SER A 218 -2.55 -18.20 -21.93
N LEU A 219 -3.17 -17.12 -22.42
CA LEU A 219 -4.03 -17.14 -23.60
C LEU A 219 -3.26 -17.50 -24.88
N ALA A 220 -2.05 -16.97 -25.06
CA ALA A 220 -1.20 -17.30 -26.21
C ALA A 220 -0.77 -18.78 -26.22
N HIS A 221 -0.49 -19.37 -25.05
CA HIS A 221 -0.14 -20.78 -24.93
C HIS A 221 -1.35 -21.71 -25.07
N GLY A 222 -2.49 -21.35 -24.48
CA GLY A 222 -3.75 -22.10 -24.62
C GLY A 222 -4.25 -22.12 -26.08
N GLY A 223 -4.15 -20.99 -26.78
CA GLY A 223 -4.51 -20.89 -28.21
C GLY A 223 -3.63 -21.76 -29.12
N LYS A 224 -2.33 -21.88 -28.82
CA LYS A 224 -1.41 -22.77 -29.57
C LYS A 224 -1.72 -24.25 -29.37
N ALA A 225 -2.11 -24.66 -28.16
CA ALA A 225 -2.52 -26.04 -27.87
C ALA A 225 -3.84 -26.41 -28.58
N GLY A 226 -4.81 -25.49 -28.61
CA GLY A 226 -6.08 -25.67 -29.32
C GLY A 226 -5.92 -25.84 -30.83
N GLN A 227 -5.09 -25.01 -31.48
CA GLN A 227 -4.85 -25.10 -32.92
C GLN A 227 -4.08 -26.37 -33.35
N SER A 228 -3.20 -26.90 -32.49
CA SER A 228 -2.48 -28.16 -32.78
C SER A 228 -3.42 -29.37 -32.69
N GLY A 229 -4.39 -29.35 -31.75
CA GLY A 229 -5.41 -30.40 -31.61
C GLY A 229 -6.41 -30.45 -32.77
N GLU A 230 -6.77 -29.31 -33.36
CA GLU A 230 -7.66 -29.27 -34.53
C GLU A 230 -6.97 -29.70 -35.83
N ARG A 231 -5.69 -29.35 -36.06
CA ARG A 231 -4.95 -29.85 -37.22
C ARG A 231 -4.70 -31.36 -37.17
N GLY A 232 -4.56 -31.94 -35.98
CA GLY A 232 -4.41 -33.38 -35.79
C GLY A 232 -5.69 -34.20 -36.04
N ARG A 233 -6.88 -33.58 -35.97
CA ARG A 233 -8.16 -34.25 -36.26
C ARG A 233 -8.57 -34.19 -37.73
N ASN A 234 -7.98 -33.31 -38.53
CA ASN A 234 -8.34 -33.12 -39.94
C ASN A 234 -7.47 -33.96 -40.92
N ILE A 235 -6.64 -34.87 -40.38
CA ILE A 235 -5.83 -35.82 -41.15
C ILE A 235 -6.40 -37.24 -41.02
N GLY A 236 -7.61 -37.46 -41.51
CA GLY A 236 -8.15 -38.81 -41.57
C GLY A 236 -9.60 -38.87 -41.98
N PHE A 237 -9.86 -38.79 -43.28
CA PHE A 237 -10.82 -39.63 -44.01
C PHE A 237 -10.86 -39.15 -45.46
N HIS A 238 -9.96 -39.68 -46.28
CA HIS A 238 -10.18 -39.86 -47.71
C HIS A 238 -9.33 -41.05 -48.16
N SER A 239 -9.96 -42.22 -48.16
CA SER A 239 -9.85 -43.31 -49.15
C SER A 239 -10.36 -44.59 -48.50
#